data_AF-A0A177G6Q8-F1
#
_entry.id   AF-A0A177G6Q8-F1
#
_cell.length_a   1.000
_cell.length_b   1.000
_cell.length_c   1.000
_cell.angle_alpha   90.00
_cell.angle_beta   90.00
_cell.angle_gamma   90.00
#
_symmetry.space_group_name_H-M   'P 1'
#
loop_
_entity.id
_entity.type
_entity.pdbx_description
1 polymer ?
#
loop_
_entity_poly.entity_id
_entity_poly.type
_entity_poly.pdbx_seq_one_letter_code
_entity_poly.pdbx_strand_id
1 'polypeptide(L)'
;MREEPYAIDQLYADAKSGHLKEVFACGTAAVVTPIGTLKSAEGTCVINEGKTGEVTTALRKALCDIQYGRANDAHNWVKRVS
;
A
#
# COMPACT_ATOMS: atom_id res chain seq x y z
N MET A 1 9.52 -10.42 -1.54
CA MET A 1 9.66 -8.98 -1.21
C MET A 1 11.01 -8.52 -1.74
N ARG A 2 11.07 -7.35 -2.39
CA ARG A 2 12.31 -6.74 -2.90
C ARG A 2 12.38 -5.31 -2.37
N GLU A 3 13.56 -4.89 -1.96
CA GLU A 3 13.85 -3.51 -1.57
C GLU A 3 14.96 -3.00 -2.49
N GLU A 4 14.57 -2.19 -3.47
CA GLU A 4 15.46 -1.66 -4.50
C GLU A 4 14.93 -0.31 -5.00
N PRO A 5 15.79 0.55 -5.57
CA PRO A 5 15.33 1.77 -6.20
C PRO A 5 14.31 1.47 -7.31
N TYR A 6 13.18 2.17 -7.30
CA TYR A 6 12.14 2.05 -8.34
C TYR A 6 12.00 3.39 -9.07
N ALA A 7 12.44 3.43 -10.32
CA ALA A 7 12.42 4.64 -11.12
C ALA A 7 10.98 5.02 -11.53
N ILE A 8 10.70 6.33 -11.57
CA ILE A 8 9.39 6.86 -11.97
C ILE A 8 9.00 6.41 -13.38
N ASP A 9 9.94 6.44 -14.33
CA ASP A 9 9.70 5.99 -15.72
C ASP A 9 9.30 4.51 -15.78
N GLN A 10 9.96 3.66 -14.98
CA GLN A 10 9.64 2.25 -14.87
C GLN A 10 8.24 2.06 -14.28
N LEU A 11 7.89 2.83 -13.25
CA LEU A 11 6.55 2.81 -12.66
C LEU A 11 5.47 3.12 -13.69
N TYR A 12 5.65 4.16 -14.50
CA TYR A 12 4.71 4.50 -15.56
C TYR A 12 4.63 3.42 -16.64
N ALA A 13 5.74 2.80 -17.01
CA ALA A 13 5.78 1.69 -17.96
C ALA A 13 5.05 0.44 -17.43
N ASP A 14 5.27 0.09 -16.16
CA ASP A 14 4.62 -1.04 -15.49
C ASP A 14 3.12 -0.83 -15.34
N ALA A 15 2.69 0.40 -15.07
CA ALA A 15 1.28 0.73 -15.01
C ALA A 15 0.61 0.66 -16.37
N LYS A 16 1.27 1.13 -17.44
CA LYS A 16 0.75 1.04 -18.82
C LYS A 16 0.67 -0.41 -19.32
N SER A 17 1.66 -1.24 -18.96
CA SER A 17 1.67 -2.66 -19.33
C SER A 17 0.74 -3.53 -18.50
N GLY A 18 0.21 -3.01 -17.39
CA GLY A 18 -0.59 -3.74 -16.43
C GLY A 18 0.23 -4.67 -15.52
N HIS A 19 1.56 -4.55 -15.51
CA HIS A 19 2.43 -5.23 -14.55
C HIS A 19 2.22 -4.69 -13.13
N LEU A 20 2.05 -3.37 -13.00
CA LEU A 20 1.74 -2.72 -11.73
C LEU A 20 0.25 -2.95 -11.38
N LYS A 21 -0.01 -3.72 -10.32
CA LYS A 21 -1.38 -4.07 -9.89
C LYS A 21 -1.97 -3.13 -8.87
N GLU A 22 -1.18 -2.71 -7.88
CA GLU A 22 -1.61 -1.87 -6.77
C GLU A 22 -0.46 -0.99 -6.30
N VAL A 23 -0.78 0.18 -5.75
CA VAL A 23 0.17 1.05 -5.06
C VAL A 23 -0.50 1.58 -3.80
N PHE A 24 0.24 1.67 -2.71
CA PHE A 24 -0.22 2.26 -1.47
C PHE A 24 0.92 3.03 -0.78
N ALA A 25 0.54 4.01 0.03
CA ALA A 25 1.42 4.62 1.03
C ALA A 25 1.14 4.00 2.41
N CYS A 26 2.13 3.97 3.29
CA CYS A 26 1.97 3.52 4.66
C CYS A 26 2.56 4.52 5.65
N GLY A 27 1.98 4.61 6.84
CA GLY A 27 2.43 5.51 7.89
C GLY A 27 1.46 5.54 9.07
N THR A 28 1.94 5.90 10.26
CA THR A 28 1.19 5.78 11.52
C THR A 28 -0.22 6.36 11.47
N ALA A 29 -0.39 7.52 10.83
CA ALA A 29 -1.68 8.22 10.79
C ALA A 29 -2.77 7.47 10.00
N ALA A 30 -2.40 6.78 8.92
CA ALA A 30 -3.37 6.18 7.99
C ALA A 30 -3.24 4.65 7.86
N VAL A 31 -2.21 4.07 8.49
CA VAL A 31 -1.81 2.66 8.42
C VAL A 31 -1.36 2.28 7.02
N VAL A 32 -2.33 2.14 6.10
CA VAL A 32 -2.14 1.85 4.67
C VAL A 32 -3.20 2.61 3.88
N THR A 33 -2.77 3.41 2.92
CA THR A 33 -3.63 4.25 2.07
C THR A 33 -3.44 3.89 0.59
N PRO A 34 -4.48 3.45 -0.13
CA PRO A 34 -4.37 3.17 -1.56
C PRO A 34 -4.08 4.44 -2.37
N ILE A 35 -3.30 4.27 -3.45
CA ILE A 35 -3.05 5.31 -4.45
C ILE A 35 -3.74 4.88 -5.75
N GLY A 36 -4.82 5.58 -6.11
CA GLY A 36 -5.59 5.29 -7.33
C GLY A 36 -5.09 6.00 -8.59
N THR A 37 -4.35 7.11 -8.44
CA THR A 37 -3.87 7.91 -9.56
C THR A 37 -2.51 8.54 -9.23
N LEU A 38 -1.60 8.51 -10.19
CA LEU A 38 -0.33 9.24 -10.17
C LEU A 38 -0.32 10.29 -11.28
N LYS A 39 0.10 11.50 -10.94
CA LYS A 39 0.15 12.63 -11.88
C LYS A 39 1.49 13.35 -11.75
N SER A 40 2.18 13.51 -12.88
CA SER A 40 3.43 14.26 -13.02
C SER A 40 3.34 15.21 -14.22
N ALA A 41 4.42 15.93 -14.51
CA ALA A 41 4.57 16.70 -15.73
C ALA A 41 4.57 15.81 -16.99
N GLU A 42 5.01 14.54 -16.89
CA GLU A 42 5.03 13.60 -18.01
C GLU A 42 3.66 12.97 -18.29
N GLY A 43 2.71 13.05 -17.34
CA GLY A 43 1.34 12.60 -17.57
C GLY A 43 0.60 12.11 -16.34
N THR A 44 -0.56 11.50 -16.59
CA THR A 44 -1.42 10.89 -15.58
C THR A 44 -1.54 9.39 -15.82
N CYS A 45 -1.44 8.62 -14.74
CA CYS A 45 -1.62 7.18 -14.74
C CYS A 45 -2.67 6.80 -13.70
N VAL A 46 -3.67 6.03 -14.11
CA VAL A 46 -4.68 5.45 -13.22
C VAL A 46 -4.24 4.04 -12.86
N ILE A 47 -4.12 3.75 -11.57
CA ILE A 47 -3.71 2.47 -11.03
C ILE A 47 -4.97 1.69 -10.66
N ASN A 48 -5.07 0.43 -11.10
CA ASN A 48 -6.19 -0.46 -10.75
C ASN A 48 -7.58 0.16 -10.99
N GLU A 49 -7.76 0.89 -12.09
CA GLU A 49 -9.01 1.61 -12.39
C GLU A 49 -9.45 2.60 -11.29
N GLY A 50 -8.50 3.09 -10.47
CA GLY A 50 -8.77 3.96 -9.34
C GLY A 50 -9.32 3.24 -8.10
N LYS A 51 -9.38 1.90 -8.11
CA LYS A 51 -9.94 1.09 -7.02
C LYS A 51 -8.84 0.63 -6.06
N THR A 52 -9.19 0.50 -4.79
CA THR A 52 -8.35 -0.18 -3.80
C THR A 52 -8.21 -1.65 -4.18
N GLY A 53 -6.98 -2.16 -4.20
CA GLY A 53 -6.75 -3.57 -4.47
C GLY A 53 -6.80 -4.46 -3.23
N GLU A 54 -6.73 -5.75 -3.47
CA GLU A 54 -6.93 -6.79 -2.46
C GLU A 54 -5.76 -6.84 -1.47
N VAL A 55 -4.53 -6.71 -1.95
CA VAL A 55 -3.33 -6.73 -1.10
C VAL A 55 -3.33 -5.54 -0.16
N THR A 56 -3.64 -4.35 -0.68
CA THR A 56 -3.74 -3.12 0.10
C THR A 56 -4.78 -3.26 1.22
N THR A 57 -5.95 -3.80 0.89
CA THR A 57 -7.03 -4.02 1.86
C THR A 57 -6.66 -5.05 2.92
N ALA A 58 -6.06 -6.17 2.51
CA ALA A 58 -5.64 -7.23 3.40
C ALA A 58 -4.57 -6.77 4.40
N LEU A 59 -3.56 -6.02 3.92
CA LEU A 59 -2.50 -5.46 4.77
C LEU A 59 -3.06 -4.47 5.79
N ARG A 60 -3.91 -3.54 5.34
CA ARG A 60 -4.58 -2.59 6.25
C ARG A 60 -5.35 -3.31 7.34
N LYS A 61 -6.16 -4.31 6.95
CA LYS A 61 -6.97 -5.09 7.88
C LYS A 61 -6.10 -5.84 8.89
N ALA A 62 -5.06 -6.54 8.43
CA ALA A 62 -4.17 -7.32 9.30
C ALA A 62 -3.49 -6.42 10.36
N LEU A 63 -2.95 -5.28 9.93
CA LEU A 63 -2.30 -4.32 10.85
C LEU A 63 -3.29 -3.75 11.86
N CYS A 64 -4.47 -3.30 11.42
CA CYS A 64 -5.50 -2.78 12.32
C CYS A 64 -6.02 -3.85 13.28
N ASP A 65 -6.22 -5.09 12.82
CA ASP A 65 -6.71 -6.16 13.69
C ASP A 65 -5.69 -6.50 14.79
N ILE A 66 -4.39 -6.45 14.50
CA ILE A 66 -3.35 -6.56 15.55
C ILE A 66 -3.43 -5.36 16.51
N GLN A 67 -3.46 -4.13 15.98
CA GLN A 67 -3.51 -2.90 16.79
C GLN A 67 -4.71 -2.84 17.74
N TYR A 68 -5.88 -3.31 17.29
CA TYR A 68 -7.12 -3.33 18.06
C TYR A 68 -7.31 -4.61 18.89
N GLY A 69 -6.34 -5.53 18.90
CA GLY A 69 -6.43 -6.79 19.64
C GLY A 69 -7.50 -7.76 19.11
N ARG A 70 -7.86 -7.65 17.83
CA ARG A 70 -8.81 -8.54 17.12
C ARG A 70 -8.13 -9.74 16.48
N ALA A 71 -6.81 -9.71 16.33
CA ALA A 71 -5.99 -10.80 15.81
C ALA A 71 -4.81 -11.10 16.76
N ASN A 72 -4.23 -12.29 16.61
CA ASN A 72 -3.05 -12.71 17.37
C ASN A 72 -1.84 -11.84 17.01
N ASP A 73 -1.19 -11.26 18.02
CA ASP A 73 0.06 -10.52 17.89
C ASP A 73 1.27 -11.45 18.04
N ALA A 74 1.55 -12.22 16.99
CA ALA A 74 2.63 -13.22 17.00
C ALA A 74 4.03 -12.61 17.21
N HIS A 75 4.17 -11.29 17.02
CA HIS A 75 5.44 -10.58 17.09
C HIS A 75 5.57 -9.67 18.32
N ASN A 76 4.57 -9.67 19.21
CA ASN A 76 4.53 -8.84 20.42
C ASN A 76 4.70 -7.34 20.16
N TRP A 77 4.12 -6.83 19.07
CA TRP A 77 4.11 -5.42 18.68
C TRP A 77 3.28 -4.52 19.60
N VAL A 78 2.16 -5.01 20.14
CA VAL A 78 1.25 -4.22 20.98
C VAL A 78 1.74 -4.23 22.43
N LYS A 79 1.87 -3.03 23.01
CA LYS A 79 2.24 -2.85 24.42
C LYS A 79 1.13 -2.15 25.17
N ARG A 80 0.84 -2.63 26.38
CA ARG A 80 -0.05 -1.94 27.31
C ARG A 80 0.66 -0.72 27.86
N VAL A 81 -0.01 0.43 27.80
CA VAL A 81 0.44 1.65 28.47
C VAL A 81 -0.30 1.73 29.81
N SER A 82 0.45 1.98 30.88
CA SER A 82 -0.04 2.07 32.27
C SER A 82 0.43 3.37 32.89
#